data_AF-A0A2A4MBW0-F1
#
_entry.id   AF-A0A2A4MBW0-F1
#
_cell.length_a   1.000
_cell.length_b   1.000
_cell.length_c   1.000
_cell.angle_alpha   90.00
_cell.angle_beta   90.00
_cell.angle_gamma   90.00
#
_symmetry.space_group_name_H-M   'P 1'
#
loop_
_entity.id
_entity.type
_entity.pdbx_description
1 polymer ?
#
loop_
_entity_poly.entity_id
_entity_poly.type
_entity_poly.pdbx_seq_one_letter_code
_entity_poly.pdbx_strand_id
1 'polypeptide(L)' 'MPQELQDAAIAVKFRSGNARVRLPGAKHSKSLKQFFQDNNVPPWERDAVPLVYVAGELVWVTLKN' A
#
# COMPACT_ATOMS: atom_id res chain seq x y z
N MET A 1 -17.99 -1.43 -6.02
CA MET A 1 -17.15 -0.37 -5.42
C MET A 1 -18.09 0.63 -4.76
N PRO A 2 -17.90 0.99 -3.47
CA PRO A 2 -18.73 2.01 -2.82
C PRO A 2 -18.72 3.32 -3.60
N GLN A 3 -19.85 4.05 -3.64
CA GLN A 3 -20.00 5.33 -4.34
C GLN A 3 -18.98 6.40 -3.87
N GLU A 4 -18.54 6.29 -2.62
CA GLU A 4 -17.54 7.18 -1.97
C GLU A 4 -16.17 7.19 -2.66
N LEU A 5 -15.85 6.17 -3.47
CA LEU A 5 -14.57 6.08 -4.17
C LEU A 5 -14.58 6.73 -5.56
N GLN A 6 -15.73 7.15 -6.09
CA GLN A 6 -15.83 7.64 -7.48
C GLN A 6 -15.11 8.98 -7.70
N ASP A 7 -15.10 9.85 -6.69
CA ASP A 7 -14.43 11.17 -6.72
C ASP A 7 -13.21 11.23 -5.79
N ALA A 8 -12.80 10.10 -5.22
CA ALA A 8 -11.71 10.06 -4.27
C ALA A 8 -10.37 10.35 -4.96
N ALA A 9 -9.56 11.22 -4.34
CA ALA A 9 -8.22 11.52 -4.85
C ALA A 9 -7.37 10.25 -4.90
N ILE A 10 -6.91 9.90 -6.11
CA ILE A 10 -5.99 8.79 -6.35
C ILE A 10 -4.56 9.36 -6.43
N ALA A 11 -3.63 8.75 -5.70
CA ALA A 11 -2.23 9.10 -5.75
C ALA A 11 -1.35 7.86 -5.85
N VAL A 12 -0.33 7.91 -6.70
CA VAL A 12 0.75 6.92 -6.72
C VAL A 12 1.95 7.54 -6.03
N LYS A 13 2.48 6.87 -5.00
CA LYS A 13 3.65 7.30 -4.27
C LYS A 13 4.63 6.15 -4.13
N PHE A 14 5.91 6.48 -4.01
CA PHE A 14 6.91 5.52 -3.55
C PHE A 14 6.98 5.56 -2.03
N ARG A 15 7.69 4.59 -1.46
CA ARG A 15 7.83 4.49 -0.01
C ARG A 15 8.48 5.75 0.56
N SER A 16 7.75 6.47 1.42
CA SER A 16 8.30 7.52 2.28
C SER A 16 7.89 7.26 3.73
N GLY A 17 8.86 6.95 4.60
CA GLY A 17 8.60 6.79 6.04
C GLY A 17 7.82 5.53 6.44
N ASN A 18 6.96 5.67 7.45
CA ASN A 18 6.27 4.58 8.18
C ASN A 18 4.83 4.34 7.68
N ALA A 19 4.64 4.18 6.38
CA ALA A 19 3.32 3.90 5.81
C ALA A 19 2.68 2.65 6.43
N ARG A 20 1.37 2.69 6.65
CA ARG A 20 0.57 1.54 7.09
C ARG A 20 -0.31 1.06 5.95
N VAL A 21 -0.39 -0.25 5.81
CA VAL A 21 -1.24 -0.92 4.81
C VAL A 21 -2.46 -1.46 5.54
N ARG A 22 -3.65 -1.12 5.05
CA ARG A 22 -4.89 -1.78 5.45
C ARG A 22 -5.39 -2.58 4.25
N LEU A 23 -4.98 -3.84 4.19
CA LEU A 23 -5.44 -4.72 3.11
C LEU A 23 -6.95 -4.97 3.26
N PRO A 24 -7.69 -5.08 2.15
CA PRO A 24 -9.09 -5.49 2.18
C PRO A 24 -9.27 -6.80 2.98
N GLY A 25 -10.17 -6.81 3.96
CA GLY A 25 -10.43 -7.98 4.81
C GLY A 25 -9.51 -8.14 6.03
N ALA A 26 -8.45 -7.34 6.17
CA ALA A 26 -7.59 -7.40 7.36
C ALA A 26 -8.26 -6.71 8.57
N LYS A 27 -8.36 -7.43 9.71
CA LYS A 27 -8.83 -6.86 10.99
C LYS A 27 -7.92 -5.75 11.53
N HIS A 28 -6.63 -5.77 11.16
CA HIS A 28 -5.63 -4.83 11.65
C HIS A 28 -4.79 -4.27 10.51
N SER A 29 -4.42 -2.99 10.60
CA SER A 29 -3.44 -2.39 9.70
C SER A 29 -2.03 -2.85 10.07
N LYS A 30 -1.28 -3.36 9.09
CA LYS A 30 0.12 -3.72 9.25
C LYS A 30 1.01 -2.57 8.80
N SER A 31 2.24 -2.49 9.31
CA SER A 31 3.23 -1.60 8.72
C SER A 31 3.57 -2.09 7.31
N LEU A 32 3.85 -1.16 6.38
CA LEU A 32 4.31 -1.50 5.04
C LEU A 32 5.63 -2.30 5.10
N LYS A 33 6.47 -2.03 6.09
CA LYS A 33 7.67 -2.83 6.39
C LYS A 33 7.32 -4.29 6.64
N GLN A 34 6.34 -4.56 7.50
CA GLN A 34 5.95 -5.92 7.84
C GLN A 34 5.29 -6.63 6.65
N PHE A 35 4.46 -5.92 5.87
CA PHE A 35 3.92 -6.45 4.62
C PHE A 35 5.03 -6.91 3.65
N PHE A 36 6.06 -6.09 3.44
CA PHE A 36 7.18 -6.46 2.59
C PHE A 36 8.03 -7.61 3.16
N GLN A 37 8.15 -7.72 4.48
CA GLN A 37 8.82 -8.85 5.13
C GLN A 37 8.04 -10.15 4.92
N ASP A 38 6.72 -10.14 5.16
CA ASP A 38 5.83 -11.29 4.97
C ASP A 38 5.87 -11.80 3.51
N ASN A 39 6.13 -10.91 2.54
CA ASN A 39 6.24 -11.23 1.10
C ASN A 39 7.68 -11.37 0.59
N ASN A 40 8.68 -11.45 1.48
CA ASN A 40 10.10 -11.61 1.13
C ASN A 40 10.66 -10.57 0.13
N VAL A 41 10.09 -9.36 0.10
CA VAL A 41 10.53 -8.31 -0.82
C VAL A 41 11.88 -7.78 -0.33
N PRO A 42 12.94 -7.80 -1.14
CA PRO A 42 14.25 -7.31 -0.74
C PRO A 42 14.27 -5.80 -0.48
N PRO A 43 15.13 -5.28 0.42
CA PRO A 43 15.17 -3.86 0.76
C PRO A 43 15.31 -2.91 -0.45
N TRP A 44 16.15 -3.27 -1.42
CA TRP A 44 16.37 -2.47 -2.65
C TRP A 44 15.13 -2.38 -3.55
N GLU A 45 14.30 -3.43 -3.54
CA GLU A 45 13.07 -3.45 -4.32
C GLU A 45 11.98 -2.61 -3.64
N ARG A 46 11.90 -2.64 -2.31
CA ARG A 46 10.86 -1.94 -1.52
C ARG A 46 10.75 -0.45 -1.81
N ASP A 47 11.88 0.21 -2.07
CA ASP A 47 11.90 1.65 -2.32
C ASP A 47 11.46 2.00 -3.75
N ALA A 48 11.58 1.04 -4.67
CA ALA A 48 11.12 1.13 -6.04
C ALA A 48 9.68 0.63 -6.24
N VAL A 49 9.02 0.06 -5.21
CA VAL A 49 7.63 -0.43 -5.31
C VAL A 49 6.64 0.74 -5.32
N PRO A 50 5.86 0.90 -6.41
CA PRO A 50 4.72 1.83 -6.43
C PRO A 50 3.64 1.44 -5.41
N LEU A 51 3.12 2.44 -4.71
CA LEU A 51 2.05 2.33 -3.72
C LEU A 51 0.86 3.18 -4.18
N VAL A 52 -0.33 2.58 -4.29
CA VAL A 52 -1.54 3.29 -4.72
C VAL A 52 -2.37 3.68 -3.52
N TYR A 53 -2.64 4.97 -3.42
CA TYR A 53 -3.47 5.57 -2.38
C TYR A 53 -4.79 6.05 -2.96
N VAL A 54 -5.87 5.87 -2.21
CA VAL A 54 -7.20 6.43 -2.50
C VAL A 54 -7.67 7.17 -1.26
N ALA A 55 -8.06 8.43 -1.40
CA ALA A 55 -8.41 9.32 -0.27
C ALA A 55 -7.33 9.37 0.84
N GLY A 56 -6.05 9.20 0.48
CA GLY A 56 -4.93 9.18 1.42
C GLY A 56 -4.67 7.84 2.11
N GLU A 57 -5.47 6.81 1.87
CA GLU A 57 -5.25 5.45 2.38
C GLU A 57 -4.59 4.55 1.35
N LEU A 58 -3.62 3.74 1.78
CA LEU A 58 -2.93 2.77 0.91
C LEU A 58 -3.82 1.55 0.66
N VAL A 59 -4.25 1.40 -0.59
CA VAL A 59 -5.20 0.34 -1.01
C VAL A 59 -4.55 -0.76 -1.85
N TRP A 60 -3.40 -0.50 -2.49
CA TRP A 60 -2.73 -1.47 -3.36
C TRP A 60 -1.21 -1.34 -3.33
N VAL A 61 -0.51 -2.48 -3.43
CA VAL A 61 0.95 -2.59 -3.59
C VAL A 61 1.24 -3.42 -4.84
N THR A 62 2.00 -2.89 -5.80
CA THR A 62 2.19 -3.52 -7.12
C THR A 62 3.32 -4.55 -7.14
N LEU A 63 3.37 -5.46 -6.17
CA LEU A 63 4.38 -6.53 -6.16
C LEU A 63 4.33 -7.32 -7.47
N LYS A 64 5.51 -7.66 -8.02
CA LYS A 64 5.60 -8.53 -9.19
C LYS A 64 5.49 -9.98 -8.69
N ASN A 65 4.47 -10.70 -9.16
CA ASN A 65 4.30 -12.14 -8.90
C ASN A 65 5.30 -12.98 -9.71
#